data_AF-D3PBM9-F1
#
_entry.id   AF-D3PBM9-F1
#
_cell.length_a   1.000
_cell.length_b   1.000
_cell.length_c   1.000
_cell.angle_alpha   90.00
_cell.angle_beta   90.00
_cell.angle_gamma   90.00
#
_symmetry.space_group_name_H-M   'P 1'
#
loop_
_entity.id
_entity.type
_entity.pdbx_description
1 polymer ?
#
loop_
_entity_poly.entity_id
_entity_poly.type
_entity_poly.pdbx_seq_one_letter_code
_entity_poly.pdbx_strand_id
1 'polypeptide(L)'
;MKKTDGIDILKELKKKELDAVALAKEGLEDMALFIAEMEKIYKLLNDPSTPYDEKAYLKYKLFVIEQYINKLNALITNLLPIEAKNNTLN
;
A
#
# COMPACT_ATOMS: atom_id res chain seq x y z
N MET A 1 19.13 -37.26 -9.06
CA MET A 1 18.89 -35.85 -8.70
C MET A 1 19.11 -35.00 -9.94
N LYS A 2 18.09 -34.30 -10.43
CA LYS A 2 18.28 -33.33 -11.53
C LYS A 2 19.23 -32.25 -11.03
N LYS A 3 20.37 -32.07 -11.72
CA LYS A 3 21.26 -30.93 -11.48
C LYS A 3 20.45 -29.67 -11.81
N THR A 4 20.16 -28.85 -10.82
CA THR A 4 19.60 -27.52 -11.05
C THR A 4 20.70 -26.70 -11.74
N ASP A 5 20.53 -26.43 -13.03
CA ASP A 5 21.50 -25.62 -13.77
C ASP A 5 21.46 -24.18 -13.25
N GLY A 6 22.60 -23.49 -13.27
CA GLY A 6 22.66 -22.07 -12.86
C GLY A 6 21.68 -21.16 -13.62
N ILE A 7 21.26 -21.58 -14.82
CA ILE A 7 20.23 -20.93 -15.63
C ILE A 7 18.84 -21.04 -14.98
N ASP A 8 18.52 -22.15 -14.32
CA ASP A 8 17.22 -22.34 -13.65
C ASP A 8 17.13 -21.47 -12.40
N ILE A 9 18.25 -21.32 -11.65
CA ILE A 9 18.34 -20.41 -10.50
C ILE A 9 18.11 -18.95 -10.93
N LEU A 10 18.71 -18.52 -12.05
CA LEU A 10 18.53 -17.16 -12.58
C LEU A 10 17.09 -16.90 -13.06
N LYS A 11 16.41 -17.90 -13.63
CA LYS A 11 15.00 -17.78 -14.01
C LYS A 11 14.09 -17.65 -12.79
N GLU A 12 14.35 -18.43 -11.75
CA GLU A 12 13.58 -18.35 -10.51
C GLU A 12 13.76 -17.01 -9.79
N LEU A 13 14.97 -16.45 -9.77
CA LEU A 13 15.23 -15.12 -9.21
C LEU A 13 14.47 -14.02 -9.95
N LYS A 14 14.56 -13.99 -11.29
CA LYS A 14 13.81 -13.02 -12.12
C LYS A 14 12.31 -13.14 -11.94
N LYS A 15 11.79 -14.37 -11.81
CA LYS A 15 10.36 -14.58 -11.57
C LYS A 15 9.94 -14.01 -10.22
N LYS A 16 10.71 -14.26 -9.15
CA LYS A 16 10.43 -13.70 -7.82
C LYS A 16 10.41 -12.17 -7.82
N GLU A 17 11.34 -11.54 -8.53
CA GLU A 17 11.38 -10.08 -8.68
C GLU A 17 10.16 -9.54 -9.43
N LEU A 18 9.74 -10.19 -10.53
CA LEU A 18 8.53 -9.83 -11.27
C LEU A 18 7.25 -10.00 -10.44
N ASP A 19 7.15 -11.09 -9.68
CA ASP A 19 6.03 -11.35 -8.79
C ASP A 19 5.96 -10.29 -7.67
N ALA A 20 7.10 -9.88 -7.12
CA ALA A 20 7.18 -8.82 -6.12
C ALA A 20 6.73 -7.45 -6.67
N VAL A 21 7.10 -7.12 -7.91
CA VAL A 21 6.66 -5.90 -8.60
C VAL A 21 5.16 -5.92 -8.86
N ALA A 22 4.59 -7.05 -9.27
CA ALA A 22 3.16 -7.20 -9.48
C ALA A 22 2.37 -6.99 -8.17
N LEU A 23 2.81 -7.63 -7.08
CA LEU A 23 2.20 -7.47 -5.75
C LEU A 23 2.31 -6.03 -5.25
N ALA A 24 3.47 -5.38 -5.45
CA ALA A 24 3.63 -3.99 -5.08
C ALA A 24 2.71 -3.07 -5.88
N LYS A 25 2.54 -3.32 -7.18
CA LYS A 25 1.60 -2.59 -8.04
C LYS A 25 0.16 -2.72 -7.54
N GLU A 26 -0.30 -3.94 -7.27
CA GLU A 26 -1.64 -4.19 -6.72
C GLU A 26 -1.84 -3.46 -5.38
N GLY A 27 -0.84 -3.52 -4.49
CA GLY A 27 -0.88 -2.79 -3.22
C GLY A 27 -0.96 -1.27 -3.39
N LEU A 28 -0.30 -0.70 -4.41
CA LEU A 28 -0.39 0.73 -4.72
C LEU A 28 -1.75 1.11 -5.31
N GLU A 29 -2.34 0.25 -6.14
CA GLU A 29 -3.70 0.44 -6.67
C GLU A 29 -4.73 0.44 -5.52
N ASP A 30 -4.62 -0.49 -4.58
CA ASP A 30 -5.45 -0.52 -3.37
C ASP A 30 -5.27 0.73 -2.51
N MET A 31 -4.03 1.21 -2.31
CA MET A 31 -3.78 2.46 -1.60
C MET A 31 -4.47 3.66 -2.25
N ALA A 32 -4.46 3.76 -3.57
CA ALA A 32 -5.12 4.84 -4.28
C ALA A 32 -6.63 4.85 -4.02
N LEU A 33 -7.26 3.66 -3.96
CA LEU A 33 -8.68 3.52 -3.61
C LEU A 33 -8.96 3.96 -2.17
N PHE A 34 -8.10 3.57 -1.22
CA PHE A 34 -8.23 3.96 0.18
C PHE A 34 -8.07 5.47 0.37
N ILE A 35 -7.11 6.10 -0.30
CA ILE A 35 -6.92 7.56 -0.26
C ILE A 35 -8.16 8.29 -0.77
N ALA A 36 -8.70 7.86 -1.91
CA ALA A 36 -9.93 8.45 -2.46
C ALA A 36 -11.13 8.30 -1.50
N GLU A 37 -11.22 7.20 -0.77
CA GLU A 37 -12.24 7.00 0.26
C GLU A 37 -12.02 7.89 1.49
N MET A 38 -10.77 8.07 1.94
CA MET A 38 -10.44 8.99 3.03
C MET A 38 -10.85 10.43 2.68
N GLU A 39 -10.59 10.89 1.45
CA GLU A 39 -10.99 12.22 0.98
C GLU A 39 -12.51 12.43 1.07
N LYS A 40 -13.31 11.42 0.70
CA LYS A 40 -14.77 11.48 0.84
C LYS A 40 -15.18 11.57 2.30
N ILE A 41 -14.56 10.77 3.17
CA ILE A 41 -14.87 10.79 4.60
C ILE A 41 -14.51 12.15 5.21
N TYR A 42 -13.36 12.75 4.86
CA TYR A 42 -13.01 14.09 5.31
C TYR A 42 -14.02 15.15 4.87
N LYS A 43 -14.54 15.07 3.64
CA LYS A 43 -15.61 15.96 3.19
C LYS A 43 -16.87 15.83 4.06
N LEU A 44 -17.30 14.61 4.36
CA LEU A 44 -18.47 14.34 5.21
C LEU A 44 -18.26 14.78 6.67
N LEU A 45 -17.05 14.61 7.21
CA LEU A 45 -16.73 15.05 8.58
C LEU A 45 -16.75 16.57 8.73
N ASN A 46 -16.32 17.28 7.69
CA ASN A 46 -16.31 18.74 7.63
C ASN A 46 -17.68 19.34 7.30
N ASP A 47 -18.62 18.53 6.81
CA ASP A 47 -19.99 18.97 6.57
C ASP A 47 -20.71 19.21 7.92
N PRO A 48 -21.23 20.43 8.18
CA PRO A 48 -21.96 20.74 9.39
C PRO A 48 -23.32 20.02 9.49
N SER A 49 -23.87 19.54 8.36
CA SER A 49 -25.13 18.80 8.32
C SER A 49 -25.00 17.32 8.70
N THR A 50 -23.79 16.77 8.71
CA THR A 50 -23.57 15.36 9.07
C THR A 50 -23.91 15.12 10.55
N PRO A 51 -24.79 14.16 10.86
CA PRO A 51 -25.16 13.77 12.22
C PRO A 51 -23.96 13.36 13.09
N TYR A 52 -24.06 13.56 14.41
CA TYR A 52 -22.97 13.28 15.34
C TYR A 52 -22.59 11.79 15.41
N ASP A 53 -23.60 10.91 15.42
CA ASP A 53 -23.45 9.46 15.38
C ASP A 53 -22.80 8.99 14.07
N GLU A 54 -23.19 9.60 12.94
CA GLU A 54 -22.54 9.36 11.66
C GLU A 54 -21.07 9.82 11.67
N LYS A 55 -20.76 10.99 12.26
CA LYS A 55 -19.38 11.45 12.44
C LYS A 55 -18.54 10.48 13.26
N ALA A 56 -19.10 9.87 14.30
CA ALA A 56 -18.40 8.86 15.10
C ALA A 56 -18.07 7.61 14.27
N TYR A 57 -19.03 7.13 13.48
CA TYR A 57 -18.81 6.02 12.55
C TYR A 57 -17.75 6.34 11.47
N LEU A 58 -17.83 7.53 10.87
CA LEU A 58 -16.87 7.99 9.87
C LEU A 58 -15.44 8.08 10.42
N LYS A 59 -15.26 8.54 11.66
CA LYS A 59 -13.94 8.54 12.34
C LYS A 59 -13.42 7.12 12.57
N TYR A 60 -14.28 6.20 12.97
CA TYR A 60 -13.89 4.79 13.08
C TYR A 60 -13.47 4.20 11.73
N LYS A 61 -14.21 4.51 10.66
CA LYS A 61 -13.88 4.08 9.30
C LYS A 61 -12.53 4.62 8.85
N LEU A 62 -12.23 5.90 9.10
CA LEU A 62 -10.91 6.48 8.85
C LEU A 62 -9.80 5.73 9.57
N PHE A 63 -9.97 5.49 10.88
CA PHE A 63 -8.99 4.75 11.66
C PHE A 63 -8.69 3.38 11.06
N VAL A 64 -9.71 2.62 10.64
CA VAL A 64 -9.52 1.32 9.99
C VAL A 64 -8.76 1.46 8.68
N ILE A 65 -9.10 2.44 7.84
CA ILE A 65 -8.41 2.69 6.57
C ILE A 65 -6.93 3.05 6.81
N GLU A 66 -6.63 3.91 7.77
CA GLU A 66 -5.25 4.27 8.14
C GLU A 66 -4.44 3.03 8.56
N GLN A 67 -5.02 2.12 9.33
CA GLN A 67 -4.37 0.86 9.69
C GLN A 67 -4.08 -0.01 8.46
N TYR A 68 -4.99 -0.07 7.49
CA TYR A 68 -4.77 -0.82 6.24
C TYR A 68 -3.69 -0.19 5.37
N ILE A 69 -3.69 1.13 5.18
CA ILE A 69 -2.67 1.84 4.42
C ILE A 69 -1.29 1.60 5.05
N ASN A 70 -1.17 1.69 6.39
CA ASN A 70 0.09 1.43 7.07
C ASN A 70 0.61 -0.01 6.84
N LYS A 71 -0.29 -1.00 6.86
CA LYS A 71 0.07 -2.40 6.55
C LYS A 71 0.51 -2.58 5.10
N LEU A 72 -0.22 -1.99 4.15
CA LEU A 72 0.14 -2.03 2.74
C LEU A 72 1.49 -1.34 2.51
N ASN A 73 1.75 -0.22 3.19
CA ASN A 73 3.00 0.51 3.06
C ASN A 73 4.19 -0.30 3.58
N ALA A 74 4.03 -0.96 4.72
CA ALA A 74 5.04 -1.87 5.24
C ALA A 74 5.30 -3.06 4.29
N LEU A 75 4.24 -3.63 3.72
CA LEU A 75 4.36 -4.75 2.77
C LEU A 75 5.09 -4.32 1.48
N ILE A 76 4.70 -3.19 0.89
CA ILE A 76 5.34 -2.68 -0.33
C ILE A 76 6.81 -2.31 -0.07
N THR A 77 7.11 -1.65 1.05
CA THR A 77 8.49 -1.30 1.45
C THR A 77 9.36 -2.55 1.61
N ASN A 78 8.80 -3.65 2.12
CA ASN A 78 9.52 -4.91 2.25
C ASN A 78 9.71 -5.63 0.90
N LEU A 79 8.75 -5.55 -0.01
CA LEU A 79 8.80 -6.17 -1.33
C LEU A 79 9.73 -5.41 -2.29
N LEU A 80 9.70 -4.08 -2.21
CA LEU A 80 10.53 -3.17 -2.96
C LEU A 80 11.34 -2.37 -1.95
N PRO A 81 12.51 -2.85 -1.51
CA PRO A 81 13.43 -2.04 -0.73
C PRO A 81 13.92 -0.89 -1.62
N ILE A 82 13.12 0.18 -1.67
CA ILE A 82 13.53 1.45 -2.25
C ILE A 82 14.61 1.94 -1.28
N GLU A 83 15.88 1.83 -1.67
CA GLU A 83 16.94 2.57 -0.98
C GLU A 83 16.47 4.01 -0.92
N ALA A 84 16.21 4.51 0.29
CA ALA A 84 15.88 5.90 0.50
C ALA A 84 17.09 6.70 -0.01
N LYS A 85 17.05 7.13 -1.27
CA LYS A 85 17.98 8.13 -1.76
C LYS A 85 17.77 9.31 -0.84
N ASN A 86 18.78 9.55 0.01
CA ASN A 86 18.94 10.79 0.74
C ASN A 86 18.96 11.92 -0.28
N ASN A 87 17.77 12.39 -0.68
CA ASN A 87 17.61 13.64 -1.39
C ASN A 87 17.82 14.73 -0.35
N THR A 88 19.09 14.97 -0.01
CA THR A 88 19.53 16.30 0.39
C THR A 88 19.25 17.21 -0.81
N LEU A 89 18.08 17.84 -0.80
CA LEU A 89 17.80 19.01 -1.61
C LEU A 89 18.76 20.10 -1.09
N ASN A 90 19.84 20.32 -1.83
CA ASN A 90 20.67 21.52 -1.72
C ASN A 90 19.92 22.73 -2.29
#